data_AF-A0A426TRK9-F1
#
_entry.id   AF-A0A426TRK9-F1
#
_cell.length_a   1.000
_cell.length_b   1.000
_cell.length_c   1.000
_cell.angle_alpha   90.00
_cell.angle_beta   90.00
_cell.angle_gamma   90.00
#
_symmetry.space_group_name_H-M   'P 1'
#
loop_
_entity.id
_entity.type
_entity.pdbx_description
1 polymer ?
#
loop_
_entity_poly.entity_id
_entity_poly.type
_entity_poly.pdbx_seq_one_letter_code
_entity_poly.pdbx_strand_id
1 'polypeptide(L)'
;ALSPALVEGGSIAYLTLKRTAEDPETEPRFRLGAVGYGPAGADLAERICAQIRAWSPARTIEPVVTAYPADTPDSDLADGAVIDRPSVRLVIAY
;
A
#
# COMPACT_ATOMS: atom_id res chain seq x y z
N ALA A 1 -0.08 13.91 -6.93
CA ALA A 1 0.32 13.14 -5.73
C ALA A 1 1.26 12.02 -6.18
N LEU A 2 2.33 11.75 -5.42
CA LEU A 2 3.18 10.59 -5.67
C LEU A 2 2.41 9.35 -5.21
N SER A 3 2.18 8.42 -6.13
CA SER A 3 1.51 7.15 -5.85
C SER A 3 2.58 6.07 -5.64
N PRO A 4 2.47 5.22 -4.61
CA PRO A 4 3.34 4.07 -4.44
C PRO A 4 3.41 3.22 -5.73
N ALA A 5 4.61 2.71 -6.02
CA ALA A 5 4.86 1.85 -7.17
C ALA A 5 5.73 0.66 -6.78
N LEU A 6 5.49 -0.49 -7.41
CA LEU A 6 6.38 -1.65 -7.41
C LEU A 6 7.21 -1.63 -8.68
N VAL A 7 8.51 -1.89 -8.56
CA VAL A 7 9.44 -1.97 -9.68
C VAL A 7 10.22 -3.27 -9.57
N GLU A 8 10.29 -4.03 -10.66
CA GLU A 8 11.06 -5.27 -10.72
C GLU A 8 11.61 -5.47 -12.14
N GLY A 9 12.94 -5.54 -12.25
CA GLY A 9 13.62 -5.55 -13.54
C GLY A 9 13.21 -4.35 -14.41
N GLY A 10 12.78 -4.63 -15.64
CA GLY A 10 12.25 -3.64 -16.59
C GLY A 10 10.75 -3.39 -16.49
N SER A 11 10.11 -3.71 -15.36
CA SER A 11 8.65 -3.60 -15.17
C SER A 11 8.30 -2.70 -13.99
N ILE A 12 7.13 -2.06 -14.07
CA ILE A 12 6.59 -1.18 -13.02
C ILE A 12 5.08 -1.39 -12.89
N ALA A 13 4.54 -1.31 -11.68
CA ALA A 13 3.11 -1.15 -11.45
C ALA A 13 2.82 -0.11 -10.37
N TYR A 14 1.71 0.60 -10.48
CA TYR A 14 1.32 1.66 -9.55
C TYR A 14 -0.20 1.70 -9.32
N LEU A 15 -0.61 2.29 -8.19
CA LEU A 15 -2.02 2.43 -7.83
C LEU A 15 -2.74 3.42 -8.78
N THR A 16 -3.96 3.07 -9.16
CA THR A 16 -4.86 3.92 -9.92
C THR A 16 -6.22 4.06 -9.22
N LEU A 17 -6.83 5.23 -9.35
CA LEU A 17 -8.20 5.50 -8.94
C LEU A 17 -9.01 5.79 -10.20
N LYS A 18 -9.92 4.90 -10.55
CA LYS A 18 -10.84 5.08 -11.66
C LYS A 18 -12.19 5.52 -11.12
N ARG A 19 -12.67 6.70 -11.55
CA ARG A 19 -14.06 7.08 -11.32
C ARG A 19 -14.97 6.06 -11.99
N THR A 20 -15.88 5.45 -11.24
CA THR A 20 -16.94 4.62 -11.81
C THR A 20 -18.02 5.55 -12.36
N ALA A 21 -18.52 5.27 -13.57
CA ALA A 21 -19.48 6.13 -14.23
C ALA A 21 -20.71 6.37 -13.35
N GLU A 22 -21.18 7.62 -13.28
CA GLU A 22 -22.29 8.01 -12.41
C GLU A 22 -23.21 9.04 -13.01
N ASP A 23 -24.47 8.82 -12.65
CA ASP A 23 -25.56 9.79 -12.61
C ASP A 23 -25.10 11.08 -11.90
N PRO A 24 -25.23 12.27 -12.53
CA PRO A 24 -24.84 13.55 -11.96
C PRO A 24 -25.43 13.87 -10.58
N GLU A 25 -26.55 13.24 -10.22
CA GLU A 25 -27.26 13.47 -8.95
C GLU A 25 -26.67 12.68 -7.77
N THR A 26 -25.67 11.82 -7.98
CA THR A 26 -25.09 10.95 -6.94
C THR A 26 -23.64 11.30 -6.59
N GLU A 27 -23.25 11.01 -5.34
CA GLU A 27 -21.88 11.20 -4.87
C GLU A 27 -20.88 10.39 -5.70
N PRO A 28 -19.72 10.97 -6.07
CA PRO A 28 -18.75 10.33 -6.94
C PRO A 28 -18.15 9.04 -6.33
N ARG A 29 -18.35 7.88 -6.96
CA ARG A 29 -17.69 6.62 -6.60
C ARG A 29 -16.41 6.38 -7.40
N PHE A 30 -15.45 5.78 -6.71
CA PHE A 30 -14.14 5.44 -7.26
C PHE A 30 -13.82 3.97 -7.02
N ARG A 31 -13.15 3.37 -7.99
CA ARG A 31 -12.53 2.06 -7.88
C ARG A 31 -11.02 2.22 -7.73
N LEU A 32 -10.48 1.71 -6.64
CA LEU A 32 -9.04 1.56 -6.45
C LEU A 32 -8.56 0.30 -7.20
N GLY A 33 -7.44 0.40 -7.89
CA GLY A 33 -6.79 -0.71 -8.58
C GLY A 33 -5.32 -0.41 -8.85
N ALA A 34 -4.73 -1.15 -9.80
CA ALA A 34 -3.36 -0.92 -10.24
C ALA A 34 -3.24 -1.04 -11.77
N VAL A 35 -2.23 -0.38 -12.33
CA VAL A 35 -1.81 -0.54 -13.72
C VAL A 35 -0.34 -0.95 -13.71
N GLY A 36 0.02 -1.91 -14.57
CA GLY A 36 1.38 -2.38 -14.72
C GLY A 36 1.88 -2.36 -16.16
N TYR A 37 3.18 -2.13 -16.32
CA TYR A 37 3.90 -2.04 -17.59
C TYR A 37 5.17 -2.87 -17.56
N GLY A 38 5.59 -3.35 -18.73
CA GLY A 38 6.76 -4.20 -18.90
C GLY A 38 6.45 -5.70 -18.79
N PRO A 39 7.45 -6.57 -18.97
CA PRO A 39 7.27 -8.03 -19.04
C PRO A 39 6.58 -8.66 -17.82
N ALA A 40 6.80 -8.11 -16.63
CA ALA A 40 6.17 -8.55 -15.38
C ALA A 40 5.05 -7.60 -14.90
N GLY A 41 4.64 -6.63 -15.73
CA GLY A 41 3.72 -5.57 -15.33
C GLY A 41 2.38 -6.08 -14.81
N ALA A 42 1.79 -7.09 -15.47
CA ALA A 42 0.54 -7.70 -15.03
C ALA A 42 0.66 -8.35 -13.64
N ASP A 43 1.74 -9.10 -13.41
CA ASP A 43 1.99 -9.76 -12.11
C ASP A 43 2.24 -8.74 -11.00
N LEU A 44 2.98 -7.66 -11.29
CA LEU A 44 3.18 -6.56 -10.35
C LEU A 44 1.86 -5.85 -10.01
N ALA A 45 1.00 -5.60 -10.99
CA ALA A 45 -0.31 -5.00 -10.76
C ALA A 45 -1.21 -5.92 -9.94
N GLU A 46 -1.19 -7.23 -10.21
CA GLU A 46 -1.98 -8.20 -9.44
C GLU A 46 -1.51 -8.31 -7.99
N ARG A 47 -0.20 -8.23 -7.73
CA ARG A 47 0.35 -8.17 -6.36
C ARG A 47 -0.21 -6.97 -5.58
N ILE A 48 -0.31 -5.80 -6.21
CA ILE A 48 -0.92 -4.62 -5.60
C ILE A 48 -2.41 -4.86 -5.32
N CYS A 49 -3.16 -5.36 -6.31
CA CYS A 49 -4.58 -5.67 -6.18
C CYS A 49 -4.86 -6.72 -5.09
N ALA A 50 -3.96 -7.71 -4.92
CA ALA A 50 -4.06 -8.69 -3.85
C ALA A 50 -3.97 -8.04 -2.47
N GLN A 51 -3.06 -7.08 -2.27
CA GLN A 51 -2.96 -6.33 -1.01
C GLN A 51 -4.19 -5.43 -0.78
N ILE A 52 -4.69 -4.75 -1.82
CA ILE A 52 -5.94 -3.96 -1.73
C ILE A 52 -7.09 -4.84 -1.21
N ARG A 53 -7.25 -6.05 -1.77
CA ARG A 53 -8.32 -6.97 -1.35
C ARG A 53 -8.10 -7.52 0.05
N ALA A 54 -6.86 -7.85 0.40
CA ALA A 54 -6.52 -8.35 1.74
C ALA A 54 -6.88 -7.33 2.83
N TRP A 55 -6.72 -6.03 2.56
CA TRP A 55 -7.03 -4.96 3.51
C TRP A 55 -8.48 -4.49 3.46
N SER A 56 -9.22 -4.81 2.39
CA SER A 56 -10.60 -4.35 2.19
C SER A 56 -11.57 -4.66 3.35
N PRO A 57 -11.51 -5.82 4.03
CA PRO A 57 -12.40 -6.10 5.17
C PRO A 57 -12.14 -5.18 6.37
N ALA A 58 -10.91 -4.71 6.53
CA ALA A 58 -10.43 -3.92 7.66
C ALA A 58 -10.30 -2.43 7.33
N ARG A 59 -11.02 -1.92 6.31
CA ARG A 59 -10.82 -0.55 5.80
C ARG A 59 -11.02 0.58 6.81
N THR A 60 -11.74 0.31 7.90
CA THR A 60 -12.03 1.29 8.96
C THR A 60 -11.06 1.18 10.14
N ILE A 61 -10.13 0.22 10.11
CA ILE A 61 -9.08 0.13 11.11
C ILE A 61 -8.08 1.25 10.85
N GLU A 62 -7.74 1.98 11.90
CA GLU A 62 -6.74 3.04 11.87
C GLU A 62 -5.41 2.48 12.37
N PRO A 63 -4.46 2.13 11.48
CA PRO A 63 -3.19 1.59 11.92
C PRO A 63 -2.39 2.64 12.67
N VAL A 64 -1.75 2.24 13.76
CA VAL A 64 -0.79 3.07 14.49
C VAL A 64 0.60 2.79 13.91
N VAL A 65 1.28 3.85 13.46
CA VAL A 65 2.66 3.78 12.99
C VAL A 65 3.56 4.45 14.02
N THR A 66 4.40 3.66 14.69
CA THR A 66 5.36 4.15 15.68
C THR A 66 6.77 4.14 15.10
N ALA A 67 7.47 5.27 15.21
CA ALA A 67 8.84 5.41 14.75
C ALA A 67 9.83 5.28 15.90
N TYR A 68 10.84 4.44 15.73
CA TYR A 68 11.93 4.20 16.67
C TYR A 68 13.28 4.56 16.03
N PRO A 69 14.29 4.97 16.82
CA PRO A 69 15.68 5.05 16.36
C PRO A 69 16.14 3.74 15.68
N ALA A 70 16.99 3.86 14.66
CA ALA A 70 17.44 2.73 13.84
C ALA A 70 18.12 1.59 14.65
N ASP A 71 18.72 1.92 15.78
CA ASP A 71 19.46 1.03 16.68
C ASP A 71 18.61 0.46 17.81
N THR A 72 17.31 0.77 17.87
CA THR A 72 16.40 0.19 18.87
C THR A 72 16.34 -1.33 18.68
N PRO A 73 16.62 -2.16 19.70
CA PRO A 73 16.60 -3.62 19.57
C PRO A 73 15.17 -4.15 19.43
N ASP A 74 15.01 -5.35 18.84
CA ASP A 74 13.69 -5.97 18.63
C ASP A 74 12.90 -6.16 19.92
N SER A 75 13.59 -6.40 21.05
CA SER A 75 12.97 -6.55 22.38
C SER A 75 12.24 -5.30 22.88
N ASP A 76 12.61 -4.14 22.34
CA ASP A 76 12.12 -2.83 22.78
C ASP A 76 11.09 -2.25 21.79
N LEU A 77 10.79 -2.98 20.71
CA LEU A 77 9.73 -2.64 19.77
C LEU A 77 8.36 -3.10 20.28
N ALA A 78 7.33 -2.33 19.97
CA ALA A 78 5.96 -2.79 20.14
C ALA A 78 5.66 -3.96 19.18
N ASP A 79 4.69 -4.80 19.56
CA ASP A 79 4.20 -5.87 18.70
C ASP A 79 3.58 -5.29 17.41
N GLY A 80 3.99 -5.80 16.25
CA GLY A 80 3.47 -5.34 14.96
C GLY A 80 4.36 -5.73 13.79
N ALA A 81 4.00 -5.26 12.60
CA ALA A 81 4.85 -5.41 11.42
C ALA A 81 5.97 -4.37 11.44
N VAL A 82 7.23 -4.81 11.34
CA VAL A 82 8.41 -3.94 11.40
C VAL A 82 8.92 -3.63 9.99
N ILE A 83 9.18 -2.35 9.72
CA ILE A 83 9.86 -1.88 8.51
C ILE A 83 11.17 -1.20 8.93
N ASP A 84 12.29 -1.84 8.61
CA ASP A 84 13.61 -1.29 8.84
C ASP A 84 14.01 -0.33 7.72
N ARG A 85 14.47 0.87 8.10
CA ARG A 85 15.02 1.89 7.19
C ARG A 85 16.35 2.39 7.75
N PRO A 86 17.24 2.97 6.93
CA PRO A 86 18.59 3.33 7.37
C PRO A 86 18.68 4.23 8.62
N SER A 87 17.66 5.04 8.90
CA SER A 87 17.65 5.99 10.02
C SER A 87 16.48 5.82 10.99
N VAL A 88 15.60 4.84 10.76
CA VAL A 88 14.37 4.67 11.55
C VAL A 88 13.85 3.25 11.40
N ARG A 89 13.30 2.70 12.48
CA ARG A 89 12.46 1.49 12.45
C ARG A 89 11.01 1.92 12.60
N LEU A 90 10.12 1.44 11.73
CA LEU A 90 8.69 1.72 11.80
C LEU A 90 7.95 0.45 12.23
N VAL A 91 7.17 0.52 13.30
CA VAL A 91 6.24 -0.54 13.69
C VAL A 91 4.84 -0.13 13.25
N ILE A 92 4.15 -1.03 12.55
CA ILE A 92 2.75 -0.87 12.13
C ILE A 92 1.91 -1.85 12.95
N ALA A 93 0.98 -1.30 13.75
CA ALA A 93 -0.01 -2.03 14.53
C ALA A 93 -1.44 -1.70 14.05
N TYR A 94 -2.40 -2.61 14.26
CA TYR A 94 -3.79 -2.55 13.78
C TYR A 94 -4.79 -2.67 14.94
#